data_AF-A0A8H6JVH9-F1
#
_entry.id   AF-A0A8H6JVH9-F1
#
_cell.length_a   1.000
_cell.length_b   1.000
_cell.length_c   1.000
_cell.angle_alpha   90.00
_cell.angle_beta   90.00
_cell.angle_gamma   90.00
#
_symmetry.space_group_name_H-M   'P 1'
#
loop_
_entity.id
_entity.type
_entity.pdbx_description
1 polymer ?
#
loop_
_entity_poly.entity_id
_entity_poly.type
_entity_poly.pdbx_seq_one_letter_code
_entity_poly.pdbx_strand_id
1 'polypeptide(L)'
;MEAAASNITASALGHSSGLSFGFYFLPFATVVCFLIPVLYIFPPIPATTSDALGATHSKIGVTPSKSNLRDQFSAAHQEPGSSGAAARLQALCVYPIKSCRGIEVARSKLLPTGLEFDRLYTFAQLKTTFPVALDASEEDKDRHSWEFVTQRQFPLLATVKVDVFVPDATKSTAFMERSGDAWIVFRFPWQDRGFAGAMQWVAAKIRDGWRGVPEKEVLLPVEFPTAKEIEERGYAYEDVRIWNEVVTALNMEKEIPNELRLYLGVSNKLALFRSDPSKLREVYRCAPGKEEAGHQPVVGFQDAVSCRVSRASWLSGGPDNVKKVTIGSPDGKLDAFMGPVIHE
;
A
#
# COMPACT_ATOMS: atom_id res chain seq x y z
N MET A 1 -57.48 -67.81 45.09
CA MET A 1 -57.21 -68.15 43.69
C MET A 1 -58.06 -67.21 42.85
N GLU A 2 -57.53 -66.02 42.57
CA GLU A 2 -56.73 -65.71 41.36
C GLU A 2 -57.71 -65.13 40.33
N ALA A 3 -57.84 -63.79 40.30
CA ALA A 3 -57.12 -62.85 39.43
C ALA A 3 -57.67 -62.89 37.98
N ALA A 4 -57.91 -61.81 37.25
CA ALA A 4 -57.67 -60.39 37.45
C ALA A 4 -58.69 -59.62 36.60
N ALA A 5 -59.33 -58.62 37.20
CA ALA A 5 -60.04 -57.57 36.49
C ALA A 5 -59.37 -56.25 36.87
N SER A 6 -58.57 -55.68 35.98
CA SER A 6 -58.13 -54.29 36.11
C SER A 6 -57.50 -53.74 34.82
N ASN A 7 -57.97 -52.54 34.48
CA ASN A 7 -57.21 -51.46 33.85
C ASN A 7 -56.99 -51.51 32.33
N ILE A 8 -58.07 -51.25 31.58
CA ILE A 8 -57.97 -50.46 30.35
C ILE A 8 -57.88 -48.99 30.77
N THR A 9 -56.70 -48.58 31.23
CA THR A 9 -56.38 -47.18 31.50
C THR A 9 -55.94 -46.51 30.21
N ALA A 10 -56.62 -45.42 29.90
CA ALA A 10 -56.32 -44.49 28.83
C ALA A 10 -54.83 -44.11 28.78
N SER A 11 -54.15 -44.58 27.74
CA SER A 11 -52.84 -44.07 27.29
C SER A 11 -53.01 -43.56 25.86
N ALA A 12 -53.87 -42.56 25.69
CA ALA A 12 -54.05 -41.86 24.43
C ALA A 12 -53.99 -40.34 24.66
N LEU A 13 -53.04 -39.89 25.48
CA LEU A 13 -52.76 -38.46 25.66
C LEU A 13 -51.26 -38.27 25.87
N GLY A 14 -50.63 -37.58 24.93
CA GLY A 14 -49.38 -36.86 25.18
C GLY A 14 -48.08 -37.54 24.76
N HIS A 15 -47.90 -37.76 23.46
CA HIS A 15 -46.58 -37.50 22.88
C HIS A 15 -46.78 -36.47 21.77
N SER A 16 -46.71 -35.19 22.16
CA SER A 16 -46.36 -34.14 21.23
C SER A 16 -44.97 -34.46 20.71
N SER A 17 -44.91 -35.17 19.58
CA SER A 17 -43.69 -35.46 18.84
C SER A 17 -43.06 -34.13 18.47
N GLY A 18 -42.16 -33.63 19.33
CA GLY A 18 -41.27 -32.54 18.96
C GLY A 18 -40.62 -32.96 17.66
N LEU A 19 -40.82 -32.15 16.60
CA LEU A 19 -40.29 -32.40 15.26
C LEU A 19 -38.86 -32.93 15.40
N SER A 20 -38.68 -34.21 15.04
CA SER A 20 -37.46 -34.95 15.33
C SER A 20 -36.28 -34.29 14.63
N PHE A 21 -35.08 -34.38 15.23
CA PHE A 21 -33.85 -33.84 14.66
C PHE A 21 -33.67 -34.20 13.17
N GLY A 22 -34.10 -35.41 12.76
CA GLY A 22 -34.08 -35.86 11.38
C GLY A 22 -34.97 -35.07 10.41
N PHE A 23 -36.10 -34.53 10.88
CA PHE A 23 -37.01 -33.73 10.04
C PHE A 23 -36.37 -32.40 9.61
N TYR A 24 -35.52 -31.80 10.45
CA TYR A 24 -34.78 -30.59 10.11
C TYR A 24 -33.41 -30.87 9.50
N PHE A 25 -32.78 -31.99 9.88
CA PHE A 25 -31.45 -32.35 9.40
C PHE A 25 -31.42 -32.68 7.91
N LEU A 26 -32.41 -33.42 7.39
CA LEU A 26 -32.46 -33.80 5.99
C LEU A 26 -32.61 -32.59 5.02
N PRO A 27 -33.55 -31.64 5.23
CA PRO A 27 -33.63 -30.43 4.41
C PRO A 27 -32.41 -29.53 4.60
N PHE A 28 -31.85 -29.45 5.81
CA PHE A 28 -30.61 -28.68 6.05
C PHE A 28 -29.42 -29.26 5.28
N ALA A 29 -29.21 -30.58 5.36
CA ALA A 29 -28.12 -31.26 4.67
C ALA A 29 -28.25 -31.17 3.14
N THR A 30 -29.47 -31.31 2.61
CA THR A 30 -29.72 -31.12 1.17
C THR A 30 -29.45 -29.69 0.73
N VAL A 31 -29.92 -28.68 1.48
CA VAL A 31 -29.57 -27.27 1.21
C VAL A 31 -28.06 -27.08 1.21
N VAL A 32 -27.34 -27.58 2.21
CA VAL A 32 -25.86 -27.44 2.28
C VAL A 32 -25.17 -28.15 1.11
N CYS A 33 -25.58 -29.37 0.74
CA CYS A 33 -25.00 -30.12 -0.38
C CYS A 33 -25.23 -29.46 -1.74
N PHE A 34 -26.33 -28.73 -1.94
CA PHE A 34 -26.56 -27.95 -3.16
C PHE A 34 -25.92 -26.56 -3.10
N LEU A 35 -25.87 -25.94 -1.92
CA LEU A 35 -25.31 -24.61 -1.74
C LEU A 35 -23.78 -24.61 -1.89
N ILE A 36 -23.07 -25.63 -1.38
CA ILE A 36 -21.60 -25.71 -1.45
C ILE A 36 -21.09 -25.67 -2.90
N PRO A 37 -21.56 -26.52 -3.84
CA PRO A 37 -21.16 -26.43 -5.25
C PRO A 37 -21.52 -25.09 -5.89
N VAL A 38 -22.70 -24.53 -5.58
CA VAL A 38 -23.12 -23.23 -6.11
C VAL A 38 -22.21 -22.11 -5.62
N LEU A 39 -21.85 -22.08 -4.34
CA LEU A 39 -20.93 -21.10 -3.77
C LEU A 39 -19.49 -21.28 -4.25
N TYR A 40 -19.10 -22.50 -4.63
CA TYR A 40 -17.80 -22.77 -5.24
C TYR A 40 -17.71 -22.24 -6.67
N ILE A 41 -18.78 -22.40 -7.47
CA ILE A 41 -18.83 -21.93 -8.87
C ILE A 41 -19.13 -20.43 -8.94
N PHE A 42 -20.02 -19.94 -8.07
CA PHE A 42 -20.42 -18.54 -7.94
C PHE A 42 -20.10 -18.07 -6.53
N PRO A 43 -18.82 -17.78 -6.22
CA PRO A 43 -18.48 -17.18 -4.95
C PRO A 43 -19.32 -15.90 -4.79
N PRO A 44 -20.09 -15.75 -3.70
CA PRO A 44 -20.93 -14.57 -3.47
C PRO A 44 -20.10 -13.33 -3.14
N ILE A 45 -18.76 -13.47 -3.13
CA ILE A 45 -17.82 -12.42 -2.81
C ILE A 45 -17.38 -11.79 -4.13
N PRO A 46 -17.62 -10.49 -4.34
CA PRO A 46 -17.13 -9.82 -5.54
C PRO A 46 -15.60 -9.93 -5.59
N ALA A 47 -15.06 -10.35 -6.73
CA ALA A 47 -13.62 -10.34 -6.98
C ALA A 47 -13.09 -8.92 -6.78
N THR A 48 -11.98 -8.77 -6.05
CA THR A 48 -11.41 -7.44 -5.86
C THR A 48 -10.60 -7.01 -7.07
N THR A 49 -10.28 -5.72 -7.12
CA THR A 49 -9.45 -5.17 -8.20
C THR A 49 -8.09 -5.86 -8.27
N SER A 50 -7.51 -6.20 -7.11
CA SER A 50 -6.27 -6.98 -7.05
C SER A 50 -6.41 -8.40 -7.61
N ASP A 51 -7.56 -9.05 -7.42
CA ASP A 51 -7.81 -10.41 -7.89
C ASP A 51 -7.97 -10.42 -9.42
N ALA A 52 -8.69 -9.44 -9.96
CA ALA A 52 -8.80 -9.23 -11.41
C ALA A 52 -7.43 -8.95 -12.04
N LEU A 53 -6.60 -8.10 -11.42
CA LEU A 53 -5.24 -7.85 -11.87
C LEU A 53 -4.36 -9.09 -11.76
N GLY A 54 -4.57 -9.97 -10.77
CA GLY A 54 -3.81 -11.21 -10.63
C GLY A 54 -3.92 -12.16 -11.82
N ALA A 55 -5.00 -12.03 -12.63
CA ALA A 55 -5.22 -12.80 -13.84
C ALA A 55 -4.30 -12.39 -15.01
N THR A 56 -3.94 -11.11 -15.10
CA THR A 56 -3.15 -10.55 -16.23
C THR A 56 -1.75 -10.06 -15.81
N HIS A 57 -1.58 -9.70 -14.54
CA HIS A 57 -0.37 -9.12 -13.98
C HIS A 57 0.23 -10.02 -12.90
N SER A 58 1.51 -9.79 -12.63
CA SER A 58 2.24 -10.36 -11.52
C SER A 58 2.57 -9.29 -10.49
N LYS A 59 2.23 -9.59 -9.23
CA LYS A 59 2.53 -8.73 -8.10
C LYS A 59 4.05 -8.71 -7.86
N ILE A 60 4.62 -7.51 -7.83
CA ILE A 60 6.00 -7.27 -7.44
C ILE A 60 6.08 -7.21 -5.92
N GLY A 61 7.09 -7.87 -5.38
CA GLY A 61 7.48 -7.77 -3.98
C GLY A 61 7.67 -9.12 -3.32
N VAL A 62 8.45 -9.12 -2.25
CA VAL A 62 8.70 -10.29 -1.42
C VAL A 62 7.53 -10.47 -0.47
N THR A 63 6.96 -11.68 -0.43
CA THR A 63 5.90 -12.01 0.52
C THR A 63 6.41 -11.86 1.96
N PRO A 64 5.57 -11.43 2.93
CA PRO A 64 6.00 -11.26 4.31
C PRO A 64 6.68 -12.49 4.92
N SER A 65 6.31 -13.70 4.50
CA SER A 65 6.93 -14.94 4.96
C SER A 65 8.40 -15.09 4.55
N LYS A 66 8.78 -14.53 3.39
CA LYS A 66 10.11 -14.61 2.77
C LYS A 66 10.93 -13.31 2.88
N SER A 67 10.45 -12.34 3.66
CA SER A 67 11.09 -11.04 3.80
C SER A 67 12.50 -11.18 4.38
N ASN A 68 13.48 -10.52 3.75
CA ASN A 68 14.88 -10.50 4.18
C ASN A 68 15.11 -9.58 5.39
N LEU A 69 14.07 -8.90 5.87
CA LEU A 69 14.11 -8.08 7.09
C LEU A 69 13.72 -8.88 8.34
N ARG A 70 13.20 -10.10 8.20
CA ARG A 70 12.76 -10.91 9.35
C ARG A 70 13.90 -11.31 10.27
N ASP A 71 15.07 -11.53 9.69
CA ASP A 71 16.31 -11.92 10.38
C ASP A 71 17.27 -10.75 10.57
N GLN A 72 16.82 -9.50 10.38
CA GLN A 72 17.67 -8.30 10.45
C GLN A 72 18.42 -8.11 11.76
N PHE A 73 17.92 -8.71 12.85
CA PHE A 73 18.54 -8.68 14.18
C PHE A 73 19.28 -9.97 14.54
N SER A 74 19.44 -10.90 13.60
CA SER A 74 20.15 -12.15 13.82
C SER A 74 21.65 -11.90 14.07
N ALA A 75 22.26 -12.72 14.92
CA ALA A 75 23.69 -12.62 15.25
C ALA A 75 24.59 -12.77 14.01
N ALA A 76 24.13 -13.49 12.98
CA ALA A 76 24.82 -13.65 11.70
C ALA A 76 25.03 -12.33 10.94
N HIS A 77 24.30 -11.26 11.28
CA HIS A 77 24.49 -9.93 10.69
C HIS A 77 25.33 -8.99 11.57
N GLN A 78 25.69 -9.43 12.79
CA GLN A 78 26.51 -8.66 13.73
C GLN A 78 27.99 -9.04 13.63
N GLU A 79 28.35 -10.07 12.87
CA GLU A 79 29.75 -10.43 12.68
C GLU A 79 30.50 -9.28 12.00
N PRO A 80 31.63 -8.83 12.58
CA PRO A 80 32.46 -7.82 11.95
C PRO A 80 32.98 -8.41 10.65
N GLY A 81 32.42 -7.95 9.53
CA GLY A 81 32.89 -8.35 8.21
C GLY A 81 34.39 -8.16 8.13
N SER A 82 35.09 -9.18 7.62
CA SER A 82 36.53 -9.08 7.40
C SER A 82 36.84 -7.81 6.61
N SER A 83 37.84 -7.06 7.05
CA SER A 83 38.31 -5.86 6.37
C SER A 83 38.59 -6.18 4.89
N GLY A 84 37.72 -5.73 4.00
CA GLY A 84 37.78 -6.03 2.55
C GLY A 84 36.59 -6.80 1.97
N ALA A 85 35.68 -7.34 2.81
CA ALA A 85 34.46 -7.97 2.32
C ALA A 85 33.50 -6.94 1.69
N ALA A 86 33.04 -7.22 0.47
CA ALA A 86 32.06 -6.39 -0.22
C ALA A 86 30.76 -6.30 0.61
N ALA A 87 30.19 -5.09 0.70
CA ALA A 87 28.94 -4.88 1.41
C ALA A 87 27.80 -5.69 0.76
N ARG A 88 27.09 -6.48 1.56
CA ARG A 88 25.94 -7.25 1.10
C ARG A 88 24.65 -6.47 1.31
N LEU A 89 23.88 -6.26 0.25
CA LEU A 89 22.52 -5.72 0.35
C LEU A 89 21.60 -6.79 0.97
N GLN A 90 21.01 -6.49 2.12
CA GLN A 90 20.11 -7.41 2.81
C GLN A 90 18.68 -7.36 2.26
N ALA A 91 18.13 -6.16 2.15
CA ALA A 91 16.78 -5.94 1.66
C ALA A 91 16.73 -4.67 0.83
N LEU A 92 15.86 -4.66 -0.16
CA LEU A 92 15.60 -3.50 -1.01
C LEU A 92 14.13 -3.11 -0.85
N CYS A 93 13.87 -1.86 -0.48
CA CYS A 93 12.52 -1.36 -0.24
C CYS A 93 12.21 -0.19 -1.16
N VAL A 94 11.02 -0.21 -1.74
CA VAL A 94 10.49 0.83 -2.63
C VAL A 94 9.21 1.39 -2.04
N TYR A 95 8.97 2.69 -2.18
CA TYR A 95 7.79 3.38 -1.66
C TYR A 95 7.01 4.05 -2.79
N PRO A 96 6.16 3.32 -3.54
CA PRO A 96 5.45 3.88 -4.69
C PRO A 96 4.60 5.10 -4.38
N ILE A 97 4.02 5.11 -3.18
CA ILE A 97 3.34 6.27 -2.62
C ILE A 97 4.15 6.77 -1.43
N LYS A 98 4.56 8.05 -1.46
CA LYS A 98 5.31 8.69 -0.40
C LYS A 98 4.54 8.58 0.92
N SER A 99 5.30 8.31 1.99
CA SER A 99 4.77 8.21 3.36
C SER A 99 3.77 7.07 3.60
N CYS A 100 3.55 6.19 2.63
CA CYS A 100 2.79 4.95 2.85
C CYS A 100 3.72 3.78 3.19
N ARG A 101 3.14 2.59 3.39
CA ARG A 101 3.92 1.36 3.58
C ARG A 101 4.74 1.05 2.33
N GLY A 102 6.03 0.80 2.51
CA GLY A 102 6.91 0.35 1.45
C GLY A 102 6.72 -1.13 1.11
N ILE A 103 7.13 -1.49 -0.10
CA ILE A 103 7.23 -2.88 -0.57
C ILE A 103 8.69 -3.31 -0.58
N GLU A 104 8.97 -4.50 -0.05
CA GLU A 104 10.27 -5.12 -0.22
C GLU A 104 10.31 -5.78 -1.59
N VAL A 105 11.35 -5.52 -2.38
CA VAL A 105 11.53 -6.09 -3.72
C VAL A 105 12.83 -6.88 -3.77
N ALA A 106 12.84 -7.98 -4.53
CA ALA A 106 14.05 -8.79 -4.69
C ALA A 106 15.09 -8.10 -5.60
N ARG A 107 14.61 -7.30 -6.55
CA ARG A 107 15.42 -6.52 -7.50
C ARG A 107 14.65 -5.28 -7.92
N SER A 108 15.36 -4.22 -8.27
CA SER A 108 14.81 -3.01 -8.88
C SER A 108 15.81 -2.48 -9.88
N LYS A 109 15.32 -1.88 -10.97
CA LYS A 109 16.19 -1.08 -11.83
C LYS A 109 16.55 0.21 -11.10
N LEU A 110 17.78 0.68 -11.30
CA LEU A 110 18.24 1.98 -10.85
C LEU A 110 18.10 2.95 -12.02
N LEU A 111 17.29 3.99 -11.83
CA LEU A 111 17.07 5.09 -12.74
C LEU A 111 17.77 6.34 -12.19
N PRO A 112 18.00 7.37 -13.02
CA PRO A 112 18.48 8.67 -12.52
C PRO A 112 17.59 9.28 -11.43
N THR A 113 16.30 8.93 -11.45
CA THR A 113 15.29 9.31 -10.46
C THR A 113 15.34 8.52 -9.14
N GLY A 114 16.06 7.40 -9.11
CA GLY A 114 16.10 6.47 -7.98
C GLY A 114 15.71 5.05 -8.37
N LEU A 115 15.05 4.33 -7.47
CA LEU A 115 14.58 2.98 -7.76
C LEU A 115 13.31 3.02 -8.62
N GLU A 116 13.18 2.04 -9.52
CA GLU A 116 11.95 1.81 -10.29
C GLU A 116 10.74 1.72 -9.34
N PHE A 117 9.68 2.45 -9.69
CA PHE A 117 8.47 2.60 -8.89
C PHE A 117 8.62 3.32 -7.54
N ASP A 118 9.75 3.98 -7.24
CA ASP A 118 9.88 4.75 -5.99
C ASP A 118 9.29 6.15 -6.09
N ARG A 119 8.48 6.51 -5.09
CA ARG A 119 7.88 7.84 -4.85
C ARG A 119 7.27 8.47 -6.10
N LEU A 120 6.51 7.66 -6.84
CA LEU A 120 5.75 8.12 -8.00
C LEU A 120 4.63 9.07 -7.59
N TYR A 121 4.02 8.79 -6.44
CA TYR A 121 2.89 9.53 -5.90
C TYR A 121 3.20 10.12 -4.52
N THR A 122 2.50 11.19 -4.16
CA THR A 122 2.47 11.72 -2.78
C THR A 122 1.07 12.18 -2.43
N PHE A 123 0.69 12.02 -1.16
CA PHE A 123 -0.49 12.69 -0.63
C PHE A 123 -0.13 14.12 -0.21
N ALA A 124 -1.04 15.05 -0.45
CA ALA A 124 -0.96 16.41 0.06
C ALA A 124 -2.32 16.85 0.61
N GLN A 125 -2.29 17.74 1.60
CA GLN A 125 -3.48 18.37 2.15
C GLN A 125 -3.49 19.85 1.80
N LEU A 126 -4.67 20.39 1.53
CA LEU A 126 -4.85 21.81 1.27
C LEU A 126 -4.87 22.56 2.60
N LYS A 127 -3.77 23.22 2.95
CA LYS A 127 -3.72 24.04 4.17
C LYS A 127 -4.10 25.49 3.84
N THR A 128 -4.89 26.06 4.72
CA THR A 128 -5.05 27.51 4.86
C THR A 128 -3.87 28.06 5.65
N THR A 129 -3.33 29.20 5.24
CA THR A 129 -2.30 29.91 6.00
C THR A 129 -2.93 30.53 7.26
N PHE A 130 -3.16 29.73 8.29
CA PHE A 130 -3.58 30.21 9.61
C PHE A 130 -2.64 29.64 10.68
N PRO A 131 -2.09 30.45 11.60
CA PRO A 131 -2.32 31.87 11.82
C PRO A 131 -1.57 32.76 10.82
N VAL A 132 -2.28 33.77 10.31
CA VAL A 132 -1.73 34.82 9.46
C VAL A 132 -0.92 35.79 10.34
N ALA A 133 0.27 36.18 9.92
CA ALA A 133 0.99 37.29 10.54
C ALA A 133 0.13 38.57 10.46
N LEU A 134 0.15 39.41 11.51
CA LEU A 134 -0.75 40.59 11.64
C LEU A 134 -0.61 41.62 10.51
N ASP A 135 0.45 41.50 9.71
CA ASP A 135 0.89 42.35 8.62
C ASP A 135 0.65 41.75 7.22
N ALA A 136 0.08 40.55 7.09
CA ALA A 136 -0.21 39.97 5.77
C ALA A 136 -1.50 40.54 5.14
N SER A 137 -1.47 40.75 3.82
CA SER A 137 -2.60 41.27 3.05
C SER A 137 -3.81 40.32 3.12
N GLU A 138 -5.05 40.83 2.97
CA GLU A 138 -6.26 40.00 2.92
C GLU A 138 -6.18 38.90 1.84
N GLU A 139 -5.49 39.18 0.72
CA GLU A 139 -5.25 38.22 -0.36
C GLU A 139 -4.30 37.07 0.05
N ASP A 140 -3.41 37.28 1.02
CA ASP A 140 -2.54 36.24 1.55
C ASP A 140 -3.24 35.37 2.61
N LYS A 141 -4.34 35.86 3.20
CA LYS A 141 -5.17 35.11 4.18
C LYS A 141 -5.96 33.98 3.52
N ASP A 142 -6.35 34.18 2.27
CA ASP A 142 -7.14 33.23 1.47
C ASP A 142 -6.28 32.31 0.57
N ARG A 143 -4.94 32.45 0.60
CA ARG A 143 -4.05 31.58 -0.16
C ARG A 143 -4.04 30.18 0.44
N HIS A 144 -4.68 29.26 -0.27
CA HIS A 144 -4.55 27.85 0.00
C HIS A 144 -3.26 27.32 -0.64
N SER A 145 -2.46 26.59 0.14
CA SER A 145 -1.27 25.91 -0.37
C SER A 145 -1.37 24.42 -0.12
N TRP A 146 -1.13 23.60 -1.15
CA TRP A 146 -0.98 22.17 -0.98
C TRP A 146 0.32 21.87 -0.25
N GLU A 147 0.21 21.20 0.89
CA GLU A 147 1.38 20.72 1.63
C GLU A 147 1.38 19.21 1.67
N PHE A 148 2.49 18.60 1.31
CA PHE A 148 2.63 17.14 1.37
C PHE A 148 2.42 16.63 2.79
N VAL A 149 1.94 15.39 2.88
CA VAL A 149 1.59 14.74 4.14
C VAL A 149 2.63 13.67 4.49
N THR A 150 2.97 13.55 5.77
CA THR A 150 3.93 12.55 6.28
C THR A 150 3.33 11.63 7.35
N GLN A 151 4.01 10.51 7.60
CA GLN A 151 3.65 9.57 8.69
C GLN A 151 3.74 10.21 10.09
N ARG A 152 4.49 11.31 10.26
CA ARG A 152 4.56 12.05 11.53
C ARG A 152 3.27 12.76 11.84
N GLN A 153 2.69 13.37 10.80
CA GLN A 153 1.44 14.10 10.89
C GLN A 153 0.27 13.11 10.95
N PHE A 154 0.32 12.06 10.12
CA PHE A 154 -0.73 11.04 10.03
C PHE A 154 -0.12 9.63 10.07
N PRO A 155 0.07 9.04 11.26
CA PRO A 155 0.67 7.72 11.44
C PRO A 155 -0.10 6.60 10.72
N LEU A 156 -1.40 6.78 10.52
CA LEU A 156 -2.25 5.81 9.81
C LEU A 156 -1.83 5.60 8.35
N LEU A 157 -1.08 6.52 7.73
CA LEU A 157 -0.48 6.28 6.41
C LEU A 157 0.44 5.06 6.39
N ALA A 158 1.09 4.71 7.50
CA ALA A 158 1.92 3.51 7.59
C ALA A 158 1.10 2.20 7.51
N THR A 159 -0.21 2.26 7.77
CA THR A 159 -1.11 1.10 7.67
C THR A 159 -1.63 0.89 6.25
N VAL A 160 -1.55 1.90 5.39
CA VAL A 160 -1.98 1.82 3.99
C VAL A 160 -1.03 0.88 3.26
N LYS A 161 -1.56 -0.27 2.85
CA LYS A 161 -0.80 -1.27 2.09
C LYS A 161 -0.71 -0.80 0.65
N VAL A 162 0.46 -0.90 0.06
CA VAL A 162 0.70 -0.56 -1.34
C VAL A 162 1.29 -1.79 -2.02
N ASP A 163 0.76 -2.15 -3.18
CA ASP A 163 1.23 -3.25 -4.00
C ASP A 163 1.40 -2.77 -5.45
N VAL A 164 2.41 -3.29 -6.15
CA VAL A 164 2.66 -2.97 -7.56
C VAL A 164 2.43 -4.22 -8.38
N PHE A 165 1.66 -4.10 -9.46
CA PHE A 165 1.33 -5.16 -10.41
C PHE A 165 1.94 -4.80 -11.76
N VAL A 166 2.76 -5.70 -12.31
CA VAL A 166 3.40 -5.52 -13.62
C VAL A 166 2.87 -6.57 -14.58
N PRO A 167 2.61 -6.21 -15.85
CA PRO A 167 2.09 -7.15 -16.84
C PRO A 167 3.02 -8.35 -16.99
N ASP A 168 2.43 -9.54 -16.94
CA ASP A 168 3.17 -10.79 -17.06
C ASP A 168 2.83 -11.45 -18.39
N ALA A 169 3.80 -11.50 -19.30
CA ALA A 169 3.64 -12.13 -20.61
C ALA A 169 3.27 -13.62 -20.51
N THR A 170 3.53 -14.27 -19.37
CA THR A 170 3.18 -15.69 -19.16
C THR A 170 1.73 -15.90 -18.74
N LYS A 171 1.07 -14.86 -18.20
CA LYS A 171 -0.31 -14.93 -17.70
C LYS A 171 -1.35 -14.38 -18.68
N SER A 172 -0.92 -13.75 -19.78
CA SER A 172 -1.84 -13.27 -20.81
C SER A 172 -2.57 -14.45 -21.45
N THR A 173 -3.78 -14.75 -20.97
CA THR A 173 -4.69 -15.63 -21.68
C THR A 173 -5.19 -14.91 -22.93
N ALA A 174 -5.39 -15.62 -24.03
CA ALA A 174 -5.74 -15.07 -25.35
C ALA A 174 -7.06 -14.27 -25.40
N PHE A 175 -7.79 -14.16 -24.29
CA PHE A 175 -9.13 -13.56 -24.22
C PHE A 175 -9.15 -12.15 -23.59
N MET A 176 -8.08 -11.73 -22.89
CA MET A 176 -8.04 -10.41 -22.25
C MET A 176 -7.04 -9.51 -22.97
N GLU A 177 -7.50 -8.33 -23.41
CA GLU A 177 -6.65 -7.34 -24.06
C GLU A 177 -5.39 -7.09 -23.22
N ARG A 178 -4.25 -7.00 -23.91
CA ARG A 178 -2.96 -6.67 -23.32
C ARG A 178 -3.03 -5.23 -22.80
N SER A 179 -3.54 -5.03 -21.59
CA SER A 179 -3.23 -3.82 -20.83
C SER A 179 -1.73 -3.87 -20.55
N GLY A 180 -0.94 -3.10 -21.31
CA GLY A 180 0.52 -3.09 -21.25
C GLY A 180 1.08 -2.39 -20.01
N ASP A 181 0.20 -1.88 -19.16
CA ASP A 181 0.54 -0.85 -18.20
C ASP A 181 0.71 -1.45 -16.82
N ALA A 182 1.74 -1.01 -16.10
CA ALA A 182 1.90 -1.37 -14.70
C ALA A 182 0.90 -0.58 -13.84
N TRP A 183 0.41 -1.22 -12.78
CA TRP A 183 -0.59 -0.65 -11.87
C TRP A 183 -0.12 -0.67 -10.43
N ILE A 184 -0.44 0.39 -9.69
CA ILE A 184 -0.29 0.45 -8.24
C ILE A 184 -1.68 0.26 -7.63
N VAL A 185 -1.79 -0.68 -6.70
CA VAL A 185 -3.00 -0.85 -5.88
C VAL A 185 -2.64 -0.48 -4.46
N PHE A 186 -3.31 0.52 -3.90
CA PHE A 186 -3.21 0.78 -2.47
C PHE A 186 -4.51 0.44 -1.76
N ARG A 187 -4.39 -0.01 -0.51
CA ARG A 187 -5.48 -0.59 0.26
C ARG A 187 -5.43 -0.08 1.68
N PHE A 188 -6.58 0.29 2.21
CA PHE A 188 -6.70 0.74 3.58
C PHE A 188 -7.89 0.07 4.27
N PRO A 189 -7.78 -0.21 5.58
CA PRO A 189 -8.90 -0.75 6.36
C PRO A 189 -10.09 0.21 6.34
N TRP A 190 -11.22 -0.24 5.82
CA TRP A 190 -12.44 0.54 5.81
C TRP A 190 -13.66 -0.37 5.82
N GLN A 191 -14.69 0.04 6.54
CA GLN A 191 -15.96 -0.66 6.60
C GLN A 191 -17.09 0.36 6.43
N ASP A 192 -17.93 0.14 5.44
CA ASP A 192 -19.09 1.01 5.23
C ASP A 192 -20.13 0.87 6.35
N ARG A 193 -21.01 1.84 6.49
CA ARG A 193 -22.06 1.80 7.52
C ARG A 193 -23.25 0.96 7.05
N GLY A 194 -23.88 0.24 7.97
CA GLY A 194 -25.10 -0.53 7.71
C GLY A 194 -24.87 -1.92 7.14
N PHE A 195 -25.86 -2.44 6.41
CA PHE A 195 -25.85 -3.83 5.91
C PHE A 195 -24.72 -4.12 4.93
N ALA A 196 -24.36 -3.15 4.08
CA ALA A 196 -23.23 -3.27 3.16
C ALA A 196 -21.91 -3.52 3.90
N GLY A 197 -21.66 -2.81 5.01
CA GLY A 197 -20.49 -3.02 5.86
C GLY A 197 -20.47 -4.37 6.57
N ALA A 198 -21.65 -4.88 6.98
CA ALA A 198 -21.74 -6.23 7.53
C ALA A 198 -21.37 -7.28 6.47
N MET A 199 -21.84 -7.10 5.23
CA MET A 199 -21.50 -7.99 4.12
C MET A 199 -20.00 -7.92 3.77
N GLN A 200 -19.40 -6.73 3.76
CA GLN A 200 -17.96 -6.54 3.57
C GLN A 200 -17.13 -7.26 4.64
N TRP A 201 -17.58 -7.18 5.91
CA TRP A 201 -16.92 -7.88 7.00
C TRP A 201 -16.99 -9.40 6.83
N VAL A 202 -18.17 -9.95 6.52
CA VAL A 202 -18.35 -11.38 6.25
C VAL A 202 -17.48 -11.82 5.06
N ALA A 203 -17.51 -11.07 3.97
CA ALA A 203 -16.69 -11.33 2.79
C ALA A 203 -15.19 -11.36 3.12
N ALA A 204 -14.71 -10.39 3.90
CA ALA A 204 -13.32 -10.35 4.34
C ALA A 204 -12.95 -11.56 5.22
N LYS A 205 -13.86 -12.02 6.09
CA LYS A 205 -13.62 -13.21 6.92
C LYS A 205 -13.56 -14.51 6.12
N ILE A 206 -14.39 -14.62 5.07
CA ILE A 206 -14.38 -15.80 4.21
C ILE A 206 -13.12 -15.81 3.34
N ARG A 207 -12.72 -14.66 2.78
CA ARG A 207 -11.57 -14.55 1.89
C ARG A 207 -10.23 -14.66 2.62
N ASP A 208 -10.03 -13.85 3.65
CA ASP A 208 -8.74 -13.67 4.33
C ASP A 208 -8.67 -14.43 5.67
N GLY A 209 -9.68 -15.25 5.96
CA GLY A 209 -9.81 -16.02 7.19
C GLY A 209 -10.18 -15.18 8.41
N TRP A 210 -10.02 -15.75 9.61
CA TRP A 210 -10.45 -15.09 10.85
C TRP A 210 -9.79 -13.74 11.14
N ARG A 211 -8.59 -13.49 10.59
CA ARG A 211 -7.88 -12.21 10.71
C ARG A 211 -8.19 -11.21 9.58
N GLY A 212 -9.06 -11.58 8.64
CA GLY A 212 -9.51 -10.71 7.56
C GLY A 212 -10.18 -9.45 8.09
N VAL A 213 -9.82 -8.32 7.49
CA VAL A 213 -10.41 -7.01 7.78
C VAL A 213 -10.95 -6.48 6.46
N PRO A 214 -12.13 -5.85 6.42
CA PRO A 214 -12.62 -5.21 5.21
C PRO A 214 -11.64 -4.09 4.81
N GLU A 215 -11.26 -4.10 3.53
CA GLU A 215 -10.30 -3.17 2.94
C GLU A 215 -10.92 -2.54 1.71
N LYS A 216 -10.69 -1.24 1.53
CA LYS A 216 -11.03 -0.53 0.29
C LYS A 216 -9.78 -0.43 -0.56
N GLU A 217 -9.89 -0.84 -1.82
CA GLU A 217 -8.80 -0.82 -2.79
C GLU A 217 -8.96 0.35 -3.76
N VAL A 218 -7.85 0.96 -4.14
CA VAL A 218 -7.79 2.03 -5.13
C VAL A 218 -6.69 1.71 -6.13
N LEU A 219 -7.02 1.85 -7.40
CA LEU A 219 -6.16 1.54 -8.53
C LEU A 219 -5.55 2.82 -9.11
N LEU A 220 -4.23 2.85 -9.26
CA LEU A 220 -3.48 3.98 -9.79
C LEU A 220 -2.58 3.52 -10.95
N PRO A 221 -2.57 4.22 -12.08
CA PRO A 221 -1.66 3.88 -13.18
C PRO A 221 -0.21 4.19 -12.78
N VAL A 222 0.75 3.36 -13.19
CA VAL A 222 2.17 3.68 -13.03
C VAL A 222 2.62 4.63 -14.13
N GLU A 223 2.16 4.37 -15.36
CA GLU A 223 2.43 5.19 -16.52
C GLU A 223 1.84 6.60 -16.33
N PHE A 224 2.56 7.59 -16.85
CA PHE A 224 2.11 8.97 -16.74
C PHE A 224 0.94 9.18 -17.72
N PRO A 225 -0.20 9.73 -17.26
CA PRO A 225 -1.36 9.90 -18.12
C PRO A 225 -1.04 10.82 -19.30
N THR A 226 -1.57 10.47 -20.47
CA THR A 226 -1.41 11.25 -21.69
C THR A 226 -2.18 12.57 -21.58
N ALA A 227 -1.78 13.61 -22.32
CA ALA A 227 -2.48 14.91 -22.30
C ALA A 227 -4.00 14.81 -22.54
N LYS A 228 -4.43 13.86 -23.38
CA LYS A 228 -5.86 13.58 -23.61
C LYS A 228 -6.55 13.01 -22.37
N GLU A 229 -5.91 12.06 -21.69
CA GLU A 229 -6.44 11.44 -20.47
C GLU A 229 -6.48 12.44 -19.31
N ILE A 230 -5.53 13.37 -19.25
CA ILE A 230 -5.51 14.48 -18.29
C ILE A 230 -6.75 15.36 -18.47
N GLU A 231 -7.10 15.70 -19.71
CA GLU A 231 -8.27 16.53 -20.01
C GLU A 231 -9.59 15.76 -19.77
N GLU A 232 -9.67 14.51 -20.24
CA GLU A 232 -10.86 13.65 -20.07
C GLU A 232 -11.18 13.37 -18.60
N ARG A 233 -10.16 13.09 -17.78
CA ARG A 233 -10.33 12.89 -16.34
C ARG A 233 -10.40 14.22 -15.59
N GLY A 234 -10.06 15.32 -16.25
CA GLY A 234 -10.05 16.68 -15.71
C GLY A 234 -9.09 16.81 -14.53
N TYR A 235 -7.85 16.34 -14.71
CA TYR A 235 -6.75 16.58 -13.79
C TYR A 235 -6.17 17.99 -14.02
N ALA A 236 -5.62 18.58 -12.97
CA ALA A 236 -5.02 19.90 -13.03
C ALA A 236 -3.58 19.84 -12.52
N TYR A 237 -2.72 20.69 -13.07
CA TYR A 237 -1.39 20.90 -12.50
C TYR A 237 -1.51 21.93 -11.38
N GLU A 238 -1.03 21.58 -10.19
CA GLU A 238 -1.03 22.47 -9.04
C GLU A 238 0.30 22.41 -8.31
N ASP A 239 0.62 23.49 -7.62
CA ASP A 239 1.87 23.65 -6.90
C ASP A 239 1.77 23.05 -5.50
N VAL A 240 2.64 22.08 -5.21
CA VAL A 240 2.72 21.39 -3.94
C VAL A 240 4.00 21.78 -3.22
N ARG A 241 3.87 22.28 -2.01
CA ARG A 241 4.99 22.51 -1.11
C ARG A 241 5.49 21.18 -0.55
N ILE A 242 6.74 20.87 -0.84
CA ILE A 242 7.49 19.73 -0.32
C ILE A 242 8.67 20.28 0.47
N TRP A 243 8.57 20.23 1.80
CA TRP A 243 9.51 20.90 2.70
C TRP A 243 9.63 22.40 2.38
N ASN A 244 10.82 22.86 2.01
CA ASN A 244 11.10 24.26 1.68
C ASN A 244 10.97 24.57 0.19
N GLU A 245 10.56 23.60 -0.62
CA GLU A 245 10.48 23.71 -2.07
C GLU A 245 9.04 23.61 -2.57
N VAL A 246 8.75 24.25 -3.69
CA VAL A 246 7.44 24.20 -4.36
C VAL A 246 7.62 23.45 -5.67
N VAL A 247 6.83 22.39 -5.87
CA VAL A 247 6.90 21.52 -7.04
C VAL A 247 5.55 21.47 -7.71
N THR A 248 5.49 21.78 -9.00
CA THR A 248 4.27 21.61 -9.80
C THR A 248 4.05 20.13 -10.10
N ALA A 249 2.92 19.59 -9.68
CA ALA A 249 2.57 18.19 -9.86
C ALA A 249 1.13 18.03 -10.36
N LEU A 250 0.83 16.87 -10.94
CA LEU A 250 -0.52 16.59 -11.43
C LEU A 250 -1.43 16.19 -10.26
N ASN A 251 -2.46 16.98 -10.01
CA ASN A 251 -3.49 16.72 -9.02
C ASN A 251 -4.47 15.66 -9.55
N MET A 252 -4.50 14.52 -8.87
CA MET A 252 -5.35 13.37 -9.12
C MET A 252 -6.33 13.12 -7.96
N GLU A 253 -6.82 14.18 -7.32
CA GLU A 253 -7.80 14.13 -6.23
C GLU A 253 -9.00 13.22 -6.53
N LYS A 254 -9.49 13.22 -7.78
CA LYS A 254 -10.65 12.44 -8.22
C LYS A 254 -10.47 10.92 -8.09
N GLU A 255 -9.23 10.44 -8.10
CA GLU A 255 -8.91 9.02 -7.91
C GLU A 255 -8.91 8.61 -6.43
N ILE A 256 -8.95 9.59 -5.50
CA ILE A 256 -9.01 9.30 -4.07
C ILE A 256 -10.46 9.18 -3.58
N PRO A 257 -10.84 8.08 -2.91
CA PRO A 257 -12.09 7.99 -2.18
C PRO A 257 -12.11 8.92 -0.95
N ASN A 258 -13.22 9.63 -0.73
CA ASN A 258 -13.42 10.49 0.44
C ASN A 258 -13.23 9.76 1.78
N GLU A 259 -13.45 8.45 1.80
CA GLU A 259 -13.26 7.58 2.95
C GLU A 259 -11.80 7.51 3.40
N LEU A 260 -10.83 7.68 2.50
CA LEU A 260 -9.41 7.73 2.87
C LEU A 260 -9.14 8.94 3.77
N ARG A 261 -9.74 10.09 3.44
CA ARG A 261 -9.62 11.32 4.26
C ARG A 261 -10.17 11.09 5.67
N LEU A 262 -11.31 10.43 5.77
CA LEU A 262 -11.94 10.07 7.06
C LEU A 262 -11.08 9.06 7.83
N TYR A 263 -10.56 8.04 7.16
CA TYR A 263 -9.69 7.02 7.75
C TYR A 263 -8.42 7.63 8.34
N LEU A 264 -7.77 8.53 7.59
CA LEU A 264 -6.55 9.20 8.04
C LEU A 264 -6.82 10.26 9.11
N GLY A 265 -8.07 10.68 9.32
CA GLY A 265 -8.43 11.75 10.26
C GLY A 265 -8.02 13.14 9.76
N VAL A 266 -7.92 13.33 8.44
CA VAL A 266 -7.55 14.62 7.85
C VAL A 266 -8.79 15.52 7.81
N SER A 267 -8.76 16.64 8.53
CA SER A 267 -9.83 17.64 8.51
C SER A 267 -9.89 18.38 7.16
N ASN A 268 -8.72 18.73 6.64
CA ASN A 268 -8.56 19.46 5.40
C ASN A 268 -8.81 18.59 4.17
N LYS A 269 -8.92 19.24 3.00
CA LYS A 269 -9.00 18.57 1.72
C LYS A 269 -7.72 17.75 1.47
N LEU A 270 -7.86 16.49 1.04
CA LEU A 270 -6.76 15.57 0.77
C LEU A 270 -6.75 15.23 -0.72
N ALA A 271 -5.59 15.31 -1.36
CA ALA A 271 -5.43 14.97 -2.76
C ALA A 271 -4.19 14.10 -3.00
N LEU A 272 -4.21 13.39 -4.14
CA LEU A 272 -3.10 12.60 -4.63
C LEU A 272 -2.38 13.42 -5.68
N PHE A 273 -1.06 13.48 -5.59
CA PHE A 273 -0.23 14.14 -6.58
C PHE A 273 0.68 13.14 -7.27
N ARG A 274 0.78 13.26 -8.60
CA ARG A 274 1.69 12.50 -9.45
C ARG A 274 2.83 13.39 -9.93
N SER A 275 4.06 12.93 -9.75
CA SER A 275 5.24 13.63 -10.25
C SER A 275 5.32 13.51 -11.77
N ASP A 276 5.53 14.65 -12.42
CA ASP A 276 5.71 14.74 -13.87
C ASP A 276 7.15 14.31 -14.25
N PRO A 277 7.34 13.29 -15.13
CA PRO A 277 8.66 12.85 -15.56
C PRO A 277 9.41 13.89 -16.41
N SER A 278 8.72 14.89 -16.98
CA SER A 278 9.34 15.96 -17.75
C SER A 278 9.78 17.15 -16.89
N LYS A 279 9.27 17.27 -15.66
CA LYS A 279 9.57 18.37 -14.72
C LYS A 279 10.30 17.87 -13.47
N LEU A 280 11.31 17.03 -13.67
CA LEU A 280 12.13 16.52 -12.57
C LEU A 280 13.12 17.58 -12.10
N ARG A 281 13.36 17.65 -10.79
CA ARG A 281 14.29 18.62 -10.19
C ARG A 281 15.68 18.01 -10.01
N GLU A 282 16.72 18.78 -10.25
CA GLU A 282 18.09 18.38 -9.94
C GLU A 282 18.38 18.53 -8.45
N VAL A 283 19.07 17.55 -7.86
CA VAL A 283 19.46 17.61 -6.46
C VAL A 283 20.93 17.91 -6.33
N TYR A 284 21.28 18.97 -5.61
CA TYR A 284 22.68 19.39 -5.43
C TYR A 284 23.27 19.12 -4.05
N ARG A 285 22.44 18.88 -3.02
CA ARG A 285 22.90 18.83 -1.61
C ARG A 285 23.66 17.56 -1.27
N CYS A 286 22.94 16.47 -1.05
CA CYS A 286 23.50 15.20 -0.59
C CYS A 286 23.72 14.21 -1.74
N ALA A 287 23.52 14.65 -2.97
CA ALA A 287 23.68 13.87 -4.17
C ALA A 287 25.13 13.99 -4.68
N PRO A 288 25.76 12.88 -5.10
CA PRO A 288 27.07 12.94 -5.74
C PRO A 288 27.00 13.86 -6.97
N GLY A 289 28.05 14.65 -7.16
CA GLY A 289 28.14 15.56 -8.30
C GLY A 289 28.22 14.79 -9.62
N LYS A 290 27.95 15.48 -10.73
CA LYS A 290 28.04 14.92 -12.09
C LYS A 290 29.41 14.24 -12.38
N GLU A 291 30.48 14.73 -11.76
CA GLU A 291 31.84 14.19 -11.90
C GLU A 291 32.01 12.83 -11.21
N GLU A 292 31.27 12.55 -10.14
CA GLU A 292 31.38 11.29 -9.37
C GLU A 292 30.39 10.23 -9.84
N ALA A 293 29.15 10.63 -10.18
CA ALA A 293 28.09 9.71 -10.60
C ALA A 293 27.96 9.56 -12.13
N GLY A 294 28.68 10.36 -12.91
CA GLY A 294 28.56 10.41 -14.38
C GLY A 294 27.26 11.04 -14.89
N HIS A 295 26.28 11.31 -14.02
CA HIS A 295 25.04 12.02 -14.30
C HIS A 295 24.60 12.83 -13.08
N GLN A 296 23.82 13.91 -13.28
CA GLN A 296 23.20 14.64 -12.17
C GLN A 296 21.96 13.85 -11.70
N PRO A 297 21.84 13.51 -10.41
CA PRO A 297 20.64 12.87 -9.90
C PRO A 297 19.46 13.84 -9.97
N VAL A 298 18.38 13.37 -10.61
CA VAL A 298 17.11 14.07 -10.67
C VAL A 298 16.14 13.41 -9.70
N VAL A 299 15.16 14.16 -9.20
CA VAL A 299 14.12 13.63 -8.31
C VAL A 299 12.76 14.21 -8.65
N GLY A 300 11.71 13.47 -8.33
CA GLY A 300 10.35 13.99 -8.20
C GLY A 300 10.07 14.30 -6.73
N PHE A 301 9.38 13.37 -6.05
CA PHE A 301 8.97 13.49 -4.65
C PHE A 301 9.94 12.91 -3.60
N GLN A 302 11.15 12.52 -4.01
CA GLN A 302 12.24 12.17 -3.10
C GLN A 302 12.62 13.40 -2.25
N ASP A 303 13.09 13.21 -1.02
CA ASP A 303 13.40 14.34 -0.12
C ASP A 303 14.68 15.07 -0.54
N ALA A 304 15.82 14.36 -0.51
CA ALA A 304 17.14 14.92 -0.79
C ALA A 304 18.12 13.93 -1.46
N VAL A 305 17.71 12.67 -1.69
CA VAL A 305 18.52 11.64 -2.36
C VAL A 305 17.61 10.67 -3.10
N SER A 306 18.03 10.27 -4.30
CA SER A 306 17.32 9.34 -5.19
C SER A 306 17.27 7.91 -4.62
N CYS A 307 18.29 7.51 -3.86
CA CYS A 307 18.35 6.23 -3.15
C CYS A 307 18.99 6.44 -1.77
N ARG A 308 18.56 5.65 -0.77
CA ARG A 308 19.12 5.66 0.59
C ARG A 308 19.55 4.25 0.96
N VAL A 309 20.78 4.14 1.47
CA VAL A 309 21.28 2.89 2.07
C VAL A 309 21.50 3.12 3.56
N SER A 310 21.01 2.19 4.38
CA SER A 310 21.18 2.19 5.84
C SER A 310 21.66 0.83 6.30
N ARG A 311 22.50 0.80 7.33
CA ARG A 311 22.98 -0.44 7.94
C ARG A 311 22.08 -0.79 9.13
N ALA A 312 21.62 -2.02 9.20
CA ALA A 312 20.64 -2.47 10.20
C ALA A 312 21.08 -2.19 11.65
N SER A 313 22.36 -2.36 11.97
CA SER A 313 22.92 -2.13 13.32
C SER A 313 22.78 -0.70 13.84
N TRP A 314 22.50 0.26 12.96
CA TRP A 314 22.38 1.68 13.30
C TRP A 314 20.97 2.07 13.67
N LEU A 315 19.98 1.27 13.26
CA LEU A 315 18.59 1.47 13.67
C LEU A 315 18.39 1.08 15.15
N SER A 316 19.34 0.34 15.73
CA SER A 316 19.35 -0.07 17.15
C SER A 316 20.36 0.67 18.02
N GLY A 317 21.26 1.49 17.44
CA GLY A 317 22.38 2.11 18.14
C GLY A 317 22.32 3.64 18.10
N GLY A 318 22.69 4.29 19.20
CA GLY A 318 22.80 5.74 19.31
C GLY A 318 23.82 6.36 18.32
N PRO A 319 23.90 7.71 18.25
CA PRO A 319 24.47 8.49 17.15
C PRO A 319 25.98 8.32 16.86
N ASP A 320 26.73 7.52 17.61
CA ASP A 320 28.19 7.60 17.69
C ASP A 320 28.97 6.82 16.61
N ASN A 321 28.32 6.23 15.60
CA ASN A 321 28.98 5.31 14.66
C ASN A 321 28.91 5.68 13.18
N VAL A 322 28.94 6.98 12.84
CA VAL A 322 28.87 7.44 11.44
C VAL A 322 30.10 7.12 10.58
N LYS A 323 30.01 6.13 9.68
CA LYS A 323 31.02 5.86 8.63
C LYS A 323 30.42 5.92 7.21
N LYS A 324 31.09 6.66 6.32
CA LYS A 324 30.82 6.71 4.87
C LYS A 324 31.12 5.34 4.26
N VAL A 325 30.18 4.77 3.49
CA VAL A 325 30.37 3.48 2.79
C VAL A 325 30.17 3.71 1.30
N THR A 326 31.23 3.50 0.53
CA THR A 326 31.19 3.48 -0.93
C THR A 326 30.75 2.10 -1.40
N ILE A 327 29.69 2.03 -2.20
CA ILE A 327 29.24 0.80 -2.84
C ILE A 327 29.76 0.82 -4.28
N GLY A 328 30.77 -0.01 -4.56
CA GLY A 328 31.31 -0.16 -5.91
C GLY A 328 30.49 -1.15 -6.73
N SER A 329 30.00 -0.72 -7.89
CA SER A 329 29.66 -1.62 -9.00
C SER A 329 30.88 -1.75 -9.91
N PRO A 330 31.12 -2.88 -10.59
CA PRO A 330 32.21 -3.01 -11.57
C PRO A 330 32.17 -1.95 -12.69
N ASP A 331 31.02 -1.31 -12.93
CA ASP A 331 30.84 -0.28 -13.98
C ASP A 331 30.63 1.15 -13.43
N GLY A 332 30.87 1.40 -12.14
CA GLY A 332 30.74 2.76 -11.58
C GLY A 332 30.69 2.79 -10.06
N LYS A 333 31.44 3.73 -9.46
CA LYS A 333 31.44 3.98 -8.01
C LYS A 333 30.18 4.75 -7.63
N LEU A 334 29.41 4.25 -6.66
CA LEU A 334 28.36 5.00 -5.99
C LEU A 334 28.81 5.32 -4.56
N ASP A 335 29.08 6.59 -4.30
CA ASP A 335 29.23 7.11 -2.95
C ASP A 335 27.83 7.38 -2.37
N ALA A 336 27.35 6.49 -1.49
CA ALA A 336 26.13 6.70 -0.72
C ALA A 336 26.47 7.33 0.63
N PHE A 337 25.85 8.47 0.96
CA PHE A 337 25.95 9.04 2.30
C PHE A 337 25.16 8.16 3.28
N MET A 338 25.87 7.39 4.11
CA MET A 338 25.29 6.65 5.24
C MET A 338 25.44 7.48 6.51
N GLY A 339 24.38 8.20 6.87
CA GLY A 339 24.24 8.89 8.15
C GLY A 339 23.03 8.36 8.92
N PRO A 340 23.03 8.45 10.27
CA PRO A 340 21.81 8.34 11.03
C PRO A 340 21.05 9.64 10.77
N VAL A 341 20.11 9.60 9.83
CA VAL A 341 19.04 10.58 9.85
C VAL A 341 18.12 10.09 10.96
N ILE A 342 18.29 10.68 12.14
CA ILE A 342 17.23 10.75 13.15
C ILE A 342 15.96 10.99 12.36
N HIS A 343 14.90 10.21 12.59
CA HIS A 343 13.63 10.48 11.96
C HIS A 343 13.31 11.98 12.13
N GLU A 344 13.51 12.78 11.07
CA GLU A 344 13.12 14.21 10.89
C GLU A 344 12.04 14.45 9.82
#